data_AF-A0AAD4U7D1-F1
#
_entry.id   AF-A0AAD4U7D1-F1
#
_cell.length_a   1.000
_cell.length_b   1.000
_cell.length_c   1.000
_cell.angle_alpha   90.00
_cell.angle_beta   90.00
_cell.angle_gamma   90.00
#
_symmetry.space_group_name_H-M   'P 1'
#
loop_
_entity.id
_entity.type
_entity.pdbx_description
1 polymer ?
#
loop_
_entity_poly.entity_id
_entity_poly.type
_entity_poly.pdbx_seq_one_letter_code
_entity_poly.pdbx_strand_id
1 'polypeptide(L)'
;MSRFLNVLRSWLVMVSIVAAGNSLQSFRDHTFLYEKLYTGKPDLVNGLQARTYGIWTLLSSVVRCLCAIDIHNKTLYYITLWTFFLALGHFLSELFVFGTAAPTIGIMAPLTVASISILGMLVGLQHLEAEPGSRQKKRN
;
A
#
# COMPACT_ATOMS: atom_id res chain seq x y z
N MET A 1 11.24 8.75 -19.65
CA MET A 1 10.96 8.42 -18.24
C MET A 1 11.40 9.59 -17.38
N SER A 2 10.46 10.34 -16.82
CA SER A 2 10.79 11.45 -15.92
C SER A 2 11.58 10.93 -14.71
N ARG A 3 12.53 11.73 -14.19
CA ARG A 3 13.31 11.38 -12.98
C ARG A 3 12.37 11.03 -11.82
N PHE A 4 11.23 11.71 -11.73
CA PHE A 4 10.19 11.47 -10.75
C PHE A 4 9.60 10.06 -10.82
N LEU A 5 9.24 9.57 -12.01
CA LEU A 5 8.67 8.22 -12.15
C LEU A 5 9.66 7.13 -11.71
N ASN A 6 10.96 7.32 -11.92
CA ASN A 6 11.96 6.38 -11.41
C ASN A 6 12.03 6.36 -9.88
N VAL A 7 11.94 7.54 -9.23
CA VAL A 7 11.86 7.63 -7.76
C VAL A 7 10.59 6.94 -7.25
N LEU A 8 9.45 7.16 -7.91
CA LEU A 8 8.19 6.53 -7.56
C LEU A 8 8.25 5.00 -7.71
N ARG A 9 8.88 4.49 -8.77
CA ARG A 9 9.10 3.03 -8.95
C ARG A 9 9.92 2.46 -7.80
N SER A 10 11.04 3.08 -7.46
CA SER A 10 11.88 2.65 -6.34
C SER A 10 11.13 2.69 -5.01
N TRP A 11 10.32 3.72 -4.79
CA TRP A 11 9.43 3.84 -3.63
C TRP A 11 8.43 2.67 -3.54
N LEU A 12 7.73 2.36 -4.65
CA LEU A 12 6.78 1.25 -4.70
C LEU A 12 7.46 -0.09 -4.41
N VAL A 13 8.65 -0.34 -4.94
CA VAL A 13 9.43 -1.55 -4.63
C VAL A 13 9.77 -1.63 -3.14
N MET A 14 10.28 -0.54 -2.55
CA MET A 14 10.61 -0.49 -1.13
C MET A 14 9.40 -0.80 -0.25
N VAL A 15 8.25 -0.14 -0.50
CA VAL A 15 7.01 -0.38 0.25
C VAL A 15 6.49 -1.81 0.05
N SER A 16 6.69 -2.40 -1.15
CA SER A 16 6.34 -3.80 -1.41
C SER A 16 7.17 -4.76 -0.55
N ILE A 17 8.48 -4.55 -0.45
CA ILE A 17 9.39 -5.37 0.36
C ILE A 17 8.99 -5.30 1.84
N VAL A 18 8.76 -4.09 2.37
CA VAL A 18 8.32 -3.89 3.76
C VAL A 18 6.98 -4.60 4.01
N ALA A 19 6.02 -4.44 3.10
CA ALA A 19 4.72 -5.10 3.19
C ALA A 19 4.83 -6.63 3.16
N ALA A 20 5.70 -7.20 2.33
CA ALA A 20 5.95 -8.64 2.30
C ALA A 20 6.54 -9.14 3.64
N GLY A 21 7.47 -8.38 4.23
CA GLY A 21 8.00 -8.65 5.57
C GLY A 21 6.93 -8.62 6.67
N ASN A 22 6.03 -7.63 6.64
CA ASN A 22 4.90 -7.53 7.57
C ASN A 22 3.89 -8.67 7.39
N SER A 23 3.66 -9.10 6.15
CA SER A 23 2.84 -10.29 5.87
C SER A 23 3.45 -11.52 6.54
N LEU A 24 4.74 -11.78 6.33
CA LEU A 24 5.42 -12.94 6.94
C LEU A 24 5.34 -12.91 8.48
N GLN A 25 5.49 -11.74 9.09
CA GLN A 25 5.29 -11.58 10.54
C GLN A 25 3.88 -11.96 10.96
N SER A 26 2.86 -11.51 10.23
CA SER A 26 1.45 -11.79 10.52
C SER A 26 1.09 -13.30 10.41
N PHE A 27 1.82 -14.06 9.59
CA PHE A 27 1.65 -15.52 9.50
C PHE A 27 2.36 -16.29 10.63
N ARG A 28 3.48 -15.76 11.13
CA ARG A 28 4.27 -16.41 12.19
C ARG A 28 3.73 -16.10 13.58
N ASP A 29 3.36 -14.84 13.79
CA ASP A 29 2.98 -14.34 15.09
C ASP A 29 1.79 -13.39 14.97
N HIS A 30 0.67 -13.82 15.54
CA HIS A 30 -0.57 -13.04 15.53
C HIS A 30 -0.54 -11.89 16.54
N THR A 31 0.33 -11.96 17.55
CA THR A 31 0.43 -10.96 18.61
C THR A 31 0.93 -9.61 18.08
N PHE A 32 1.77 -9.66 17.03
CA PHE A 32 2.24 -8.50 16.30
C PHE A 32 1.14 -7.49 15.96
N LEU A 33 -0.06 -7.95 15.56
CA LEU A 33 -1.12 -7.05 15.12
C LEU A 33 -1.78 -6.30 16.26
N TYR A 34 -2.09 -6.94 17.39
CA TYR A 34 -2.69 -6.20 18.49
C TYR A 34 -1.66 -5.37 19.26
N GLU A 35 -0.39 -5.76 19.27
CA GLU A 35 0.67 -4.98 19.92
C GLU A 35 1.04 -3.70 19.16
N LYS A 36 0.90 -3.71 17.82
CA LYS A 36 1.37 -2.62 16.97
C LYS A 36 0.26 -1.85 16.25
N LEU A 37 -0.81 -2.52 15.82
CA LEU A 37 -1.84 -1.93 14.96
C LEU A 37 -3.16 -1.76 15.72
N TYR A 38 -3.74 -2.86 16.21
CA TYR A 38 -5.05 -2.87 16.85
C TYR A 38 -4.95 -2.81 18.38
N THR A 39 -4.22 -1.80 18.87
CA THR A 39 -3.91 -1.62 20.29
C THR A 39 -5.09 -1.15 21.15
N GLY A 40 -6.18 -0.67 20.53
CA GLY A 40 -7.35 -0.17 21.25
C GLY A 40 -8.26 -1.28 21.78
N LYS A 41 -8.32 -2.43 21.09
CA LYS A 41 -9.12 -3.60 21.47
C LYS A 41 -8.39 -4.90 21.12
N PRO A 42 -7.29 -5.22 21.81
CA PRO A 42 -6.43 -6.34 21.45
C PRO A 42 -7.15 -7.70 21.48
N ASP A 43 -8.15 -7.86 22.35
CA ASP A 43 -8.91 -9.10 22.51
C ASP A 43 -9.72 -9.51 21.25
N LEU A 44 -9.90 -8.59 20.29
CA LEU A 44 -10.59 -8.87 19.02
C LEU A 44 -9.64 -9.45 17.96
N VAL A 45 -8.33 -9.41 18.18
CA VAL A 45 -7.34 -9.92 17.24
C VAL A 45 -7.04 -11.38 17.58
N ASN A 46 -7.31 -12.26 16.63
CA ASN A 46 -6.98 -13.67 16.73
C ASN A 46 -6.09 -14.12 15.57
N GLY A 47 -5.59 -15.36 15.64
CA GLY A 47 -4.70 -15.90 14.62
C GLY A 47 -5.30 -15.97 13.21
N LEU A 48 -6.62 -16.11 13.08
CA LEU A 48 -7.28 -16.07 11.77
C LEU A 48 -7.29 -14.66 11.20
N GLN A 49 -7.65 -13.65 12.01
CA GLN A 49 -7.60 -12.24 11.61
C GLN A 49 -6.17 -11.85 11.20
N ALA A 50 -5.16 -12.34 11.92
CA ALA A 50 -3.78 -12.05 11.58
C ALA A 50 -3.35 -12.60 10.23
N ARG A 51 -3.73 -13.83 9.90
CA ARG A 51 -3.47 -14.41 8.57
C ARG A 51 -4.25 -13.71 7.46
N THR A 52 -5.49 -13.29 7.73
CA THR A 52 -6.29 -12.51 6.78
C THR A 52 -5.66 -11.15 6.48
N TYR A 53 -5.20 -10.44 7.52
CA TYR A 53 -4.43 -9.20 7.34
C TYR A 53 -3.11 -9.45 6.60
N GLY A 54 -2.42 -10.55 6.93
CA GLY A 54 -1.19 -10.98 6.27
C GLY A 54 -1.38 -11.18 4.76
N ILE A 55 -2.37 -11.97 4.35
CA ILE A 55 -2.62 -12.23 2.92
C ILE A 55 -3.08 -10.97 2.18
N TRP A 56 -3.87 -10.11 2.82
CA TRP A 56 -4.26 -8.81 2.26
C TRP A 56 -3.05 -7.89 2.03
N THR A 57 -2.12 -7.88 2.98
CA THR A 57 -0.86 -7.14 2.89
C THR A 57 0.04 -7.70 1.80
N LEU A 58 0.11 -9.03 1.66
CA LEU A 58 0.88 -9.70 0.61
C LEU A 58 0.30 -9.41 -0.78
N LEU A 59 -1.02 -9.49 -0.94
CA LEU A 59 -1.70 -9.13 -2.19
C LEU A 59 -1.34 -7.69 -2.59
N SER A 60 -1.43 -6.76 -1.64
CA SER A 60 -1.06 -5.36 -1.87
C SER A 60 0.41 -5.20 -2.25
N SER A 61 1.32 -5.99 -1.65
CA SER A 61 2.74 -6.03 -2.01
C SER A 61 2.96 -6.50 -3.46
N VAL A 62 2.30 -7.59 -3.88
CA VAL A 62 2.39 -8.11 -5.25
C VAL A 62 1.90 -7.09 -6.26
N VAL A 63 0.74 -6.47 -6.01
CA VAL A 63 0.16 -5.44 -6.88
C VAL A 63 1.13 -4.26 -7.05
N ARG A 64 1.70 -3.75 -5.94
CA ARG A 64 2.67 -2.65 -5.96
C ARG A 64 3.95 -3.02 -6.73
N CYS A 65 4.44 -4.24 -6.58
CA CYS A 65 5.61 -4.73 -7.32
C CYS A 65 5.34 -4.81 -8.83
N LEU A 66 4.19 -5.39 -9.22
CA LEU A 66 3.78 -5.45 -10.63
C LEU A 66 3.62 -4.06 -11.24
N CYS A 67 3.03 -3.12 -10.50
CA CYS A 67 2.94 -1.72 -10.92
C CYS A 67 4.32 -1.05 -11.01
N ALA A 68 5.27 -1.38 -10.14
CA ALA A 68 6.63 -0.84 -10.26
C ALA A 68 7.36 -1.37 -11.50
N ILE A 69 7.13 -2.65 -11.85
CA ILE A 69 7.67 -3.28 -13.06
C ILE A 69 7.10 -2.61 -14.31
N ASP A 70 5.77 -2.46 -14.40
CA ASP A 70 5.08 -1.84 -15.54
C ASP A 70 4.29 -0.58 -15.12
N ILE A 71 5.02 0.48 -14.73
CA ILE A 71 4.40 1.71 -14.20
C ILE A 71 3.58 2.48 -15.24
N HIS A 72 3.75 2.19 -16.53
CA HIS A 72 2.98 2.81 -17.60
C HIS A 72 1.63 2.11 -17.84
N ASN A 73 1.41 0.93 -17.26
CA ASN A 73 0.14 0.24 -17.32
C ASN A 73 -0.88 0.94 -16.42
N LYS A 74 -1.76 1.74 -17.05
CA LYS A 74 -2.77 2.53 -16.34
C LYS A 74 -3.66 1.68 -15.44
N THR A 75 -4.02 0.47 -15.86
CA THR A 75 -4.84 -0.43 -15.06
C THR A 75 -4.13 -0.83 -13.76
N LEU A 76 -2.87 -1.29 -13.84
CA LEU A 76 -2.08 -1.62 -12.66
C LEU A 76 -1.84 -0.39 -11.76
N TYR A 77 -1.63 0.76 -12.39
CA TYR A 77 -1.45 2.03 -11.69
C TYR A 77 -2.67 2.40 -10.84
N TYR A 78 -3.86 2.37 -11.44
CA TYR A 78 -5.11 2.68 -10.73
C TYR A 78 -5.42 1.65 -9.64
N ILE A 79 -5.24 0.35 -9.92
CA ILE A 79 -5.45 -0.70 -8.91
C ILE A 79 -4.50 -0.45 -7.73
N THR A 80 -3.22 -0.17 -7.98
CA THR A 80 -2.23 0.09 -6.93
C THR A 80 -2.58 1.33 -6.12
N LEU A 81 -2.98 2.42 -6.78
CA LEU A 81 -3.45 3.63 -6.11
C LEU A 81 -4.64 3.33 -5.19
N TRP A 82 -5.61 2.54 -5.65
CA TRP A 82 -6.75 2.11 -4.84
C TRP A 82 -6.34 1.25 -3.64
N THR A 83 -5.32 0.39 -3.74
CA THR A 83 -4.83 -0.35 -2.57
C THR A 83 -4.34 0.58 -1.46
N PHE A 84 -3.75 1.73 -1.80
CA PHE A 84 -3.33 2.72 -0.80
C PHE A 84 -4.52 3.47 -0.21
N PHE A 85 -5.52 3.84 -1.02
CA PHE A 85 -6.76 4.45 -0.50
C PHE A 85 -7.51 3.52 0.45
N LEU A 86 -7.62 2.23 0.11
CA LEU A 86 -8.26 1.24 0.98
C LEU A 86 -7.48 1.07 2.29
N ALA A 87 -6.15 1.02 2.24
CA ALA A 87 -5.33 0.95 3.44
C ALA A 87 -5.48 2.21 4.33
N LEU A 88 -5.46 3.40 3.73
CA LEU A 88 -5.66 4.66 4.45
C LEU A 88 -7.06 4.71 5.10
N GLY A 89 -8.10 4.40 4.32
CA GLY A 89 -9.48 4.37 4.80
C GLY A 89 -9.69 3.37 5.93
N HIS A 90 -9.12 2.16 5.80
CA HIS A 90 -9.13 1.14 6.86
C HIS A 90 -8.49 1.66 8.15
N PHE A 91 -7.26 2.16 8.11
CA PHE A 91 -6.62 2.61 9.35
C PHE A 91 -7.26 3.86 9.97
N LEU A 92 -7.83 4.75 9.15
CA LEU A 92 -8.59 5.90 9.65
C LEU A 92 -9.91 5.46 10.30
N SER A 93 -10.63 4.49 9.72
CA SER A 93 -11.87 3.99 10.33
C SER A 93 -11.61 3.24 11.63
N GLU A 94 -10.54 2.47 11.72
CA GLU A 94 -10.12 1.78 12.96
C GLU A 94 -9.76 2.77 14.08
N LEU A 95 -9.19 3.93 13.72
CA LEU A 95 -8.79 4.98 14.66
C LEU A 95 -9.98 5.84 15.13
N PHE A 96 -10.84 6.28 14.20
CA PHE A 96 -11.87 7.29 14.49
C PHE A 96 -13.29 6.73 14.65
N VAL A 97 -13.58 5.55 14.10
CA VAL A 97 -14.94 4.97 14.09
C VAL A 97 -15.03 3.75 14.99
N PHE A 98 -14.16 2.76 14.78
CA PHE A 98 -14.24 1.48 15.51
C PHE A 98 -13.49 1.49 16.85
N GLY A 99 -12.50 2.38 17.00
CA GLY A 99 -11.70 2.52 18.23
C GLY A 99 -10.89 1.27 18.55
N THR A 100 -10.58 0.46 17.55
CA THR A 100 -9.75 -0.76 17.62
C THR A 100 -8.27 -0.43 17.51
N ALA A 101 -7.93 0.73 16.92
CA ALA A 101 -6.59 1.28 16.87
C ALA A 101 -6.47 2.51 17.78
N ALA A 102 -5.29 2.71 18.39
CA ALA A 102 -4.94 3.93 19.09
C ALA A 102 -3.89 4.73 18.28
N PRO A 103 -3.74 6.05 18.49
CA PRO A 103 -2.79 6.89 17.76
C PRO A 103 -1.34 6.64 18.22
N THR A 104 -0.84 5.44 17.97
CA THR A 104 0.52 4.99 18.29
C THR A 104 1.40 5.04 17.05
N ILE A 105 2.72 4.97 17.25
CA ILE A 105 3.71 4.91 16.15
C ILE A 105 3.37 3.78 15.15
N GLY A 106 2.82 2.66 15.64
CA GLY A 106 2.50 1.50 14.80
C GLY A 106 1.38 1.74 13.78
N ILE A 107 0.38 2.59 14.10
CA ILE A 107 -0.68 3.03 13.17
C ILE A 107 -0.23 4.25 12.35
N MET A 108 0.57 5.15 12.93
CA MET A 108 1.04 6.34 12.24
C MET A 108 1.97 6.01 11.07
N ALA A 109 2.75 4.94 11.17
CA ALA A 109 3.62 4.48 10.09
C ALA A 109 2.85 4.09 8.80
N PRO A 110 1.87 3.16 8.82
CA PRO A 110 1.10 2.83 7.63
C PRO A 110 0.25 3.99 7.11
N LEU A 111 -0.30 4.85 7.98
CA LEU A 111 -1.01 6.08 7.55
C LEU A 111 -0.09 7.01 6.75
N THR A 112 1.13 7.23 7.24
CA THR A 112 2.13 8.08 6.58
C THR A 112 2.56 7.49 5.25
N VAL A 113 2.88 6.19 5.23
CA VAL A 113 3.30 5.48 4.00
C VAL A 113 2.18 5.51 2.95
N ALA A 114 0.93 5.27 3.34
CA ALA A 114 -0.21 5.32 2.42
C ALA A 114 -0.40 6.74 1.88
N SER A 115 -0.34 7.76 2.72
CA SER A 115 -0.51 9.17 2.32
C SER A 115 0.57 9.63 1.34
N ILE A 116 1.85 9.35 1.64
CA ILE A 116 2.97 9.67 0.73
C ILE A 116 2.83 8.93 -0.60
N SER A 117 2.42 7.66 -0.56
CA SER A 117 2.23 6.86 -1.77
C SER A 117 1.09 7.39 -2.64
N ILE A 118 -0.04 7.77 -2.04
CA ILE A 118 -1.16 8.39 -2.77
C ILE A 118 -0.70 9.68 -3.45
N LEU A 119 -0.07 10.59 -2.70
CA LEU A 119 0.40 11.86 -3.26
C LEU A 119 1.43 11.63 -4.38
N GLY A 120 2.41 10.75 -4.16
CA GLY A 120 3.41 10.39 -5.15
C GLY A 120 2.80 9.79 -6.41
N MET A 121 1.78 8.95 -6.27
CA MET A 121 1.08 8.36 -7.41
C MET A 121 0.13 9.35 -8.11
N LEU A 122 -0.51 10.28 -7.41
CA LEU A 122 -1.31 11.32 -8.06
C LEU A 122 -0.43 12.26 -8.90
N VAL A 123 0.71 12.68 -8.37
CA VAL A 123 1.71 13.45 -9.13
C VAL A 123 2.27 12.62 -10.28
N GLY A 124 2.55 11.32 -10.06
CA GLY A 124 3.03 10.43 -11.09
C GLY A 124 2.03 10.21 -12.23
N LEU A 125 0.74 10.17 -11.91
CA LEU A 125 -0.34 10.06 -12.88
C LEU A 125 -0.35 11.25 -13.84
N GLN A 126 -0.18 12.47 -13.32
CA GLN A 126 -0.07 13.68 -14.16
C GLN A 126 1.10 13.57 -15.14
N HIS A 127 2.24 13.03 -14.71
CA HIS A 127 3.39 12.80 -15.59
C HIS A 127 3.11 11.74 -16.67
N LEU A 128 2.39 10.67 -16.32
CA LEU A 128 2.01 9.61 -17.25
C LEU A 128 0.97 10.09 -18.28
N GLU A 129 0.09 11.00 -17.91
CA GLU A 129 -0.91 11.61 -18.80
C GLU A 129 -0.28 12.68 -19.70
N ALA A 130 0.72 13.40 -19.21
CA ALA A 130 1.44 14.40 -19.99
C ALA A 130 2.35 13.81 -21.08
N GLU A 131 2.76 12.53 -21.00
CA GLU A 131 3.52 11.89 -22.08
C GLU A 131 2.57 11.52 -23.25
N PRO A 132 2.60 12.23 -24.40
CA PRO A 132 1.67 11.99 -25.49
C PRO A 132 2.11 10.74 -26.27
N GLY A 133 1.20 9.76 -26.40
CA GLY A 133 0.98 8.99 -27.64
C GLY A 133 2.13 8.23 -28.32
N SER A 134 3.30 8.04 -27.72
CA SER A 134 4.46 7.44 -28.43
C SER A 134 4.29 5.96 -28.82
N ARG A 135 3.23 5.27 -28.36
CA ARG A 135 2.98 3.86 -28.67
C ARG A 135 1.98 3.59 -29.82
N GLN A 136 1.23 4.59 -30.30
CA GLN A 136 0.24 4.34 -31.37
C GLN A 136 0.80 4.53 -32.79
N LYS A 137 2.05 5.03 -32.93
CA LYS A 137 2.67 5.29 -34.26
C LYS A 137 3.59 4.18 -34.79
N LYS A 138 3.70 3.03 -34.10
CA LYS A 138 4.47 1.86 -34.58
C LYS A 138 3.61 0.70 -35.11
N ARG A 139 2.30 0.89 -35.18
CA ARG A 139 1.35 0.00 -35.85
C ARG A 139 0.61 0.82 -36.89
N ASN A 140 1.25 1.05 -38.03
CA ASN A 140 0.66 1.37 -39.33
C ASN A 140 1.78 1.27 -40.36
#